data_AF-A0A6I3KNH9-F1
#
_entry.id   AF-A0A6I3KNH9-F1
#
_cell.length_a   1.000
_cell.length_b   1.000
_cell.length_c   1.000
_cell.angle_alpha   90.00
_cell.angle_beta   90.00
_cell.angle_gamma   90.00
#
_symmetry.space_group_name_H-M   'P 1'
#
loop_
_entity.id
_entity.type
_entity.pdbx_description
1 polymer ?
#
loop_
_entity_poly.entity_id
_entity_poly.type
_entity_poly.pdbx_seq_one_letter_code
_entity_poly.pdbx_strand_id
1 'polypeptide(L)'
;MTLVAYTGSECPPGDKTPAIKPRLVSWTSRIWRESPERSFPLFKIEARLEMRDVDDRALQEALRPYAAQLQKMVIVPLAGETTRLAPWAVGRFDIDSKSAYMFFHDFLGAPNGMLMLHLMQTAGSSSDIVISLVPMIVEPQRLAFAVSTYDLGIHARIS
;
A
#
# COMPACT_ATOMS: atom_id res chain seq x y z
N MET A 1 7.31 22.37 5.96
CA MET A 1 7.90 21.38 6.87
C MET A 1 8.48 20.29 6.00
N THR A 2 9.70 19.85 6.25
CA THR A 2 10.35 18.82 5.42
C THR A 2 10.05 17.45 5.99
N LEU A 3 9.78 16.47 5.12
CA LEU A 3 9.63 15.07 5.51
C LEU A 3 10.98 14.52 5.97
N VAL A 4 11.04 13.89 7.15
CA VAL A 4 12.28 13.34 7.74
C VAL A 4 12.10 11.84 7.97
N ALA A 5 13.13 11.06 7.67
CA ALA A 5 13.13 9.63 7.95
C ALA A 5 13.05 9.35 9.46
N TYR A 6 12.16 8.43 9.83
CA TYR A 6 11.98 7.94 11.18
C TYR A 6 13.10 6.97 11.55
N THR A 7 13.67 7.16 12.74
CA THR A 7 14.82 6.39 13.24
C THR A 7 14.50 5.54 14.47
N GLY A 8 13.26 5.56 14.95
CA GLY A 8 12.85 4.79 16.13
C GLY A 8 12.67 3.30 15.83
N SER A 9 12.80 2.48 16.86
CA SER A 9 12.64 1.02 16.78
C SER A 9 11.19 0.56 16.93
N GLU A 10 10.34 1.36 17.54
CA GLU A 10 8.92 1.07 17.78
C GLU A 10 8.01 1.78 16.76
N CYS A 11 6.81 1.24 16.56
CA CYS A 11 5.81 1.87 15.71
C CYS A 11 5.43 3.23 16.30
N PRO A 12 5.49 4.34 15.53
CA PRO A 12 4.99 5.61 15.98
C PRO A 12 3.49 5.53 16.34
N PRO A 13 3.01 6.33 17.31
CA PRO A 13 1.59 6.49 17.58
C PRO A 13 0.82 6.85 16.30
N GLY A 14 -0.36 6.27 16.09
CA GLY A 14 -1.12 6.41 14.84
C GLY A 14 -1.56 7.84 14.51
N ASP A 15 -1.80 8.68 15.53
CA ASP A 15 -2.07 10.11 15.40
C ASP A 15 -0.87 10.92 14.86
N LYS A 16 0.33 10.31 14.85
CA LYS A 16 1.57 10.90 14.34
C LYS A 16 2.01 10.34 13.00
N THR A 17 1.24 9.43 12.41
CA THR A 17 1.56 8.85 11.09
C THR A 17 0.66 9.45 10.02
N PRO A 18 1.21 10.17 9.03
CA PRO A 18 0.41 10.72 7.94
C PRO A 18 -0.26 9.59 7.14
N ALA A 19 -1.50 9.82 6.72
CA ALA A 19 -2.28 8.85 5.97
C ALA A 19 -2.45 9.28 4.50
N ILE A 20 -2.50 8.30 3.61
CA ILE A 20 -2.89 8.48 2.21
C ILE A 20 -4.17 7.68 1.91
N LYS A 21 -4.95 8.17 0.95
CA LYS A 21 -6.23 7.58 0.55
C LYS A 21 -6.25 7.29 -0.95
N PRO A 22 -5.45 6.30 -1.42
CA PRO A 22 -5.41 5.99 -2.84
C PRO A 22 -6.76 5.43 -3.31
N ARG A 23 -7.19 5.82 -4.50
CA ARG A 23 -8.42 5.31 -5.12
C ARG A 23 -8.10 4.04 -5.88
N LEU A 24 -8.80 2.95 -5.59
CA LEU A 24 -8.64 1.71 -6.35
C LEU A 24 -9.20 1.91 -7.76
N VAL A 25 -8.47 1.42 -8.75
CA VAL A 25 -8.79 1.57 -10.18
C VAL A 25 -9.18 0.23 -10.77
N SER A 26 -8.35 -0.79 -10.56
CA SER A 26 -8.57 -2.13 -11.07
C SER A 26 -7.91 -3.13 -10.14
N TRP A 27 -8.25 -4.40 -10.27
CA TRP A 27 -7.49 -5.47 -9.66
C TRP A 27 -7.36 -6.62 -10.65
N THR A 28 -6.32 -7.43 -10.48
CA THR A 28 -6.07 -8.62 -11.30
C THR A 28 -5.56 -9.72 -10.37
N SER A 29 -6.27 -10.83 -10.33
CA SER A 29 -5.77 -12.06 -9.73
C SER A 29 -5.02 -12.89 -10.78
N ARG A 30 -3.82 -13.35 -10.44
CA ARG A 30 -2.99 -14.23 -11.27
C ARG A 30 -2.43 -15.35 -10.41
N ILE A 31 -2.10 -16.46 -11.05
CA ILE A 31 -1.27 -17.49 -10.46
C ILE A 31 0.08 -17.42 -11.16
N TRP A 32 1.14 -17.13 -10.42
CA TRP A 32 2.50 -17.29 -10.93
C TRP A 32 3.01 -18.66 -10.53
N ARG A 33 3.26 -19.51 -11.53
CA ARG A 33 3.85 -20.82 -11.34
C ARG A 33 5.35 -20.71 -11.59
N GLU A 34 6.14 -20.86 -10.53
CA GLU A 34 7.60 -20.85 -10.60
C GLU A 34 8.15 -22.24 -10.95
N SER A 35 7.51 -23.30 -10.42
CA SER A 35 7.77 -24.71 -10.75
C SER A 35 6.46 -25.51 -10.73
N PRO A 36 6.44 -26.78 -11.19
CA PRO A 36 5.24 -27.61 -11.11
C PRO A 36 4.63 -27.71 -9.71
N GLU A 37 5.47 -27.67 -8.67
CA GLU A 37 5.11 -27.80 -7.25
C GLU A 37 4.98 -26.45 -6.53
N ARG A 38 5.44 -25.35 -7.14
CA ARG A 38 5.47 -24.01 -6.51
C ARG A 38 4.68 -23.00 -7.33
N SER A 39 3.50 -22.65 -6.80
CA SER A 39 2.65 -21.59 -7.34
C SER A 39 2.31 -20.56 -6.28
N PHE A 40 2.34 -19.29 -6.69
CA PHE A 40 2.02 -18.16 -5.83
C PHE A 40 0.77 -17.46 -6.35
N PRO A 41 -0.25 -17.25 -5.49
CA PRO A 41 -1.29 -16.30 -5.83
C PRO A 41 -0.66 -14.90 -5.88
N LEU A 42 -0.78 -14.25 -7.02
CA LEU A 42 -0.45 -12.84 -7.19
C LEU A 42 -1.75 -12.07 -7.32
N PHE A 43 -2.09 -11.33 -6.27
CA PHE A 43 -3.14 -10.34 -6.35
C PHE A 43 -2.50 -8.99 -6.62
N LYS A 44 -2.84 -8.36 -7.74
CA LYS A 44 -2.37 -7.04 -8.11
C LYS A 44 -3.53 -6.07 -8.03
N ILE A 45 -3.43 -5.03 -7.22
CA ILE A 45 -4.40 -3.95 -7.16
C ILE A 45 -3.75 -2.72 -7.79
N GLU A 46 -4.38 -2.14 -8.79
CA GLU A 46 -3.97 -0.86 -9.35
C GLU A 46 -4.74 0.25 -8.64
N ALA A 47 -4.02 1.26 -8.21
CA ALA A 47 -4.56 2.39 -7.50
C ALA A 47 -3.93 3.69 -7.98
N ARG A 48 -4.60 4.81 -7.70
CA ARG A 48 -4.10 6.16 -7.97
C ARG A 48 -4.13 6.99 -6.70
N LEU A 49 -3.10 7.79 -6.47
CA LEU A 49 -3.07 8.76 -5.40
C LEU A 49 -2.99 10.17 -6.00
N GLU A 50 -4.03 10.96 -5.77
CA GLU A 50 -4.05 12.36 -6.16
C GLU A 50 -3.37 13.20 -5.07
N MET A 51 -2.46 14.10 -5.44
CA MET A 51 -1.73 14.91 -4.46
C MET A 51 -2.65 15.80 -3.62
N ARG A 52 -3.77 16.25 -4.20
CA ARG A 52 -4.80 17.01 -3.48
C ARG A 52 -5.51 16.20 -2.38
N ASP A 53 -5.45 14.88 -2.43
CA ASP A 53 -6.09 13.97 -1.47
C ASP A 53 -5.09 13.60 -0.32
N VAL A 54 -3.89 14.20 -0.31
CA VAL A 54 -2.88 14.05 0.76
C VAL A 54 -2.95 15.27 1.69
N ASP A 55 -3.41 15.04 2.92
CA ASP A 55 -3.65 16.09 3.92
C ASP A 55 -2.34 16.62 4.53
N ASP A 56 -1.34 15.74 4.72
CA ASP A 56 -0.04 16.14 5.28
C ASP A 56 0.79 16.89 4.24
N ARG A 57 1.07 18.17 4.52
CA ARG A 57 1.78 19.05 3.59
C ARG A 57 3.22 18.58 3.32
N ALA A 58 3.93 18.08 4.32
CA ALA A 58 5.32 17.65 4.17
C ALA A 58 5.39 16.39 3.28
N LEU A 59 4.47 15.45 3.48
CA LEU A 59 4.30 14.27 2.66
C LEU A 59 3.88 14.66 1.23
N GLN A 60 2.91 15.56 1.06
CA GLN A 60 2.48 16.03 -0.24
C GLN A 60 3.64 16.67 -1.03
N GLU A 61 4.45 17.51 -0.39
CA GLU A 61 5.63 18.13 -1.01
C GLU A 61 6.66 17.07 -1.42
N ALA A 62 6.92 16.07 -0.58
CA ALA A 62 7.84 14.97 -0.87
C ALA A 62 7.35 14.04 -2.00
N LEU A 63 6.05 13.79 -2.10
CA LEU A 63 5.45 12.93 -3.13
C LEU A 63 5.32 13.62 -4.50
N ARG A 64 5.30 14.95 -4.53
CA ARG A 64 5.07 15.75 -5.75
C ARG A 64 5.97 15.37 -6.94
N PRO A 65 7.29 15.11 -6.78
CA PRO A 65 8.15 14.69 -7.90
C PRO A 65 7.73 13.35 -8.53
N TYR A 66 6.99 12.52 -7.79
CA TYR A 66 6.56 11.18 -8.20
C TYR A 66 5.08 11.13 -8.63
N ALA A 67 4.46 12.29 -8.86
CA ALA A 67 3.03 12.38 -9.16
C ALA A 67 2.62 11.47 -10.34
N ALA A 68 3.47 11.33 -11.36
CA ALA A 68 3.19 10.46 -12.50
C ALA A 68 3.15 8.97 -12.12
N GLN A 69 4.06 8.51 -11.27
CA GLN A 69 4.12 7.13 -10.78
C GLN A 69 2.92 6.84 -9.86
N LEU A 70 2.52 7.83 -9.05
CA LEU A 70 1.40 7.74 -8.13
C LEU A 70 0.04 7.61 -8.81
N GLN A 71 -0.07 7.98 -10.10
CA GLN A 71 -1.27 7.71 -10.92
C GLN A 71 -1.40 6.24 -11.35
N LYS A 72 -0.33 5.45 -11.22
CA LYS A 72 -0.25 4.03 -11.59
C LYS A 72 0.39 3.20 -10.48
N MET A 73 0.02 3.49 -9.24
CA MET A 73 0.51 2.76 -8.09
C MET A 73 -0.01 1.32 -8.11
N VAL A 74 0.86 0.38 -7.72
CA VAL A 74 0.50 -1.03 -7.63
C VAL A 74 0.60 -1.48 -6.19
N ILE A 75 -0.50 -2.01 -5.65
CA ILE A 75 -0.54 -2.63 -4.32
C ILE A 75 -0.52 -4.16 -4.52
N VAL A 76 0.37 -4.83 -3.80
CA VAL A 76 0.59 -6.27 -3.85
C VAL A 76 0.37 -6.85 -2.45
N PRO A 77 -0.79 -7.49 -2.20
CA PRO A 77 -0.99 -8.30 -1.00
C PRO A 77 -0.11 -9.56 -1.07
N LEU A 78 0.63 -9.84 0.01
CA LEU A 78 1.59 -10.94 0.05
C LEU A 78 1.10 -12.10 0.92
N ALA A 79 1.56 -13.31 0.62
CA ALA A 79 1.26 -14.56 1.33
C ALA A 79 2.41 -15.09 2.21
N GLY A 80 3.47 -14.31 2.42
CA GLY A 80 4.62 -14.77 3.21
C GLY A 80 5.64 -13.68 3.53
N GLU A 81 6.74 -14.10 4.16
CA GLU A 81 7.80 -13.19 4.64
C GLU A 81 8.53 -12.52 3.48
N THR A 82 8.38 -11.21 3.39
CA THR A 82 9.24 -10.33 2.59
C THR A 82 9.99 -9.39 3.51
N THR A 83 11.11 -8.85 3.04
CA THR A 83 11.91 -7.88 3.79
C THR A 83 11.05 -6.67 4.20
N ARG A 84 10.79 -6.57 5.51
CA ARG A 84 10.14 -5.41 6.12
C ARG A 84 11.15 -4.30 6.31
N LEU A 85 10.69 -3.05 6.24
CA LEU A 85 11.53 -1.89 6.59
C LEU A 85 11.68 -1.73 8.11
N ALA A 86 10.75 -2.29 8.89
CA ALA A 86 10.81 -2.38 10.34
C ALA A 86 10.04 -3.63 10.82
N PRO A 87 10.37 -4.23 11.99
CA PRO A 87 9.69 -5.43 12.48
C PRO A 87 8.17 -5.25 12.68
N TRP A 88 7.75 -4.06 13.10
CA TRP A 88 6.34 -3.71 13.33
C TRP A 88 5.57 -3.36 12.06
N ALA A 89 6.25 -3.18 10.92
CA ALA A 89 5.61 -2.75 9.70
C ALA A 89 4.66 -3.84 9.16
N VAL A 90 3.43 -3.46 8.86
CA VAL A 90 2.42 -4.34 8.23
C VAL A 90 2.47 -4.28 6.70
N GLY A 91 3.34 -3.42 6.17
CA GLY A 91 3.58 -3.27 4.74
C GLY A 91 4.74 -2.33 4.47
N ARG A 92 5.05 -2.12 3.20
CA ARG A 92 5.98 -1.09 2.76
C ARG A 92 5.49 -0.43 1.49
N PHE A 93 5.86 0.83 1.30
CA PHE A 93 5.56 1.59 0.09
C PHE A 93 6.85 2.17 -0.47
N ASP A 94 7.24 1.68 -1.64
CA ASP A 94 8.45 2.04 -2.35
C ASP A 94 8.09 2.91 -3.56
N ILE A 95 8.76 4.06 -3.70
CA ILE A 95 8.57 4.99 -4.81
C ILE A 95 9.93 5.38 -5.37
N ASP A 96 10.09 5.30 -6.68
CA ASP A 96 11.27 5.80 -7.39
C ASP A 96 10.88 6.48 -8.70
N SER A 97 11.88 6.87 -9.49
CA SER A 97 11.67 7.51 -10.80
C SER A 97 10.90 6.66 -11.82
N LYS A 98 10.77 5.35 -11.60
CA LYS A 98 10.13 4.41 -12.55
C LYS A 98 8.78 3.93 -12.08
N SER A 99 8.56 3.81 -10.77
CA SER A 99 7.43 3.07 -10.24
C SER A 99 7.02 3.48 -8.83
N ALA A 100 5.79 3.12 -8.47
CA ALA A 100 5.25 3.22 -7.12
C ALA A 100 4.62 1.86 -6.75
N TYR A 101 5.25 1.13 -5.83
CA TYR A 101 4.82 -0.20 -5.41
C TYR A 101 4.57 -0.24 -3.91
N MET A 102 3.43 -0.78 -3.53
CA MET A 102 3.09 -1.04 -2.15
C MET A 102 2.92 -2.52 -1.94
N PHE A 103 3.38 -2.99 -0.79
CA PHE A 103 3.31 -4.40 -0.40
C PHE A 103 2.65 -4.49 0.96
N PHE A 104 1.62 -5.31 1.11
CA PHE A 104 1.02 -5.63 2.42
C PHE A 104 1.52 -6.98 2.89
N HIS A 105 2.26 -6.97 3.99
CA HIS A 105 2.86 -8.15 4.59
C HIS A 105 1.77 -9.00 5.24
N ASP A 106 1.90 -10.32 5.11
CA ASP A 106 1.02 -11.34 5.68
C ASP A 106 -0.47 -11.23 5.32
N PHE A 107 -0.85 -10.33 4.41
CA PHE A 107 -2.25 -10.04 4.11
C PHE A 107 -3.02 -11.29 3.69
N LEU A 108 -2.45 -12.10 2.79
CA LEU A 108 -3.10 -13.34 2.32
C LEU A 108 -3.01 -14.48 3.34
N GLY A 109 -2.11 -14.38 4.32
CA GLY A 109 -2.04 -15.29 5.45
C GLY A 109 -3.02 -14.96 6.58
N ALA A 110 -3.56 -13.73 6.59
CA ALA A 110 -4.53 -13.30 7.60
C ALA A 110 -5.91 -13.95 7.36
N PRO A 111 -6.64 -14.37 8.41
CA PRO A 111 -7.94 -15.02 8.28
C PRO A 111 -8.95 -14.26 7.39
N ASN A 112 -8.92 -12.93 7.45
CA ASN A 112 -9.85 -12.08 6.71
C ASN A 112 -9.33 -11.65 5.33
N GLY A 113 -8.03 -11.81 5.04
CA GLY A 113 -7.46 -11.32 3.78
C GLY A 113 -8.03 -12.02 2.56
N MET A 114 -8.19 -13.34 2.63
CA MET A 114 -8.80 -14.13 1.56
C MET A 114 -10.29 -13.82 1.37
N LEU A 115 -11.03 -13.54 2.45
CA LEU A 115 -12.42 -13.11 2.39
C LEU A 115 -12.55 -11.75 1.68
N MET A 116 -11.68 -10.79 2.02
CA MET A 116 -11.69 -9.47 1.39
C MET A 116 -11.44 -9.55 -0.11
N LEU A 117 -10.49 -10.38 -0.55
CA LEU A 117 -10.26 -10.60 -1.98
C LEU A 117 -11.51 -11.10 -2.69
N HIS A 118 -12.25 -12.01 -2.06
CA HIS A 118 -13.50 -12.53 -2.63
C HIS A 118 -14.57 -11.43 -2.75
N LEU A 119 -14.72 -10.60 -1.72
CA LEU A 119 -15.69 -9.52 -1.71
C LEU A 119 -15.41 -8.45 -2.79
N MET A 120 -14.14 -8.14 -3.08
CA MET A 120 -13.74 -7.23 -4.16
C MET A 120 -14.17 -7.71 -5.56
N GLN A 121 -14.51 -8.99 -5.72
CA GLN A 121 -14.97 -9.55 -7.00
C GLN A 121 -16.46 -9.33 -7.23
N THR A 122 -17.19 -8.83 -6.23
CA THR A 122 -18.64 -8.64 -6.33
C THR A 122 -18.95 -7.44 -7.24
N ALA A 123 -19.80 -7.67 -8.24
CA ALA A 123 -20.23 -6.62 -9.16
C ALA A 123 -20.91 -5.46 -8.39
N GLY A 124 -20.51 -4.23 -8.68
CA GLY A 124 -21.06 -3.03 -8.02
C GLY A 124 -20.47 -2.73 -6.64
N SER A 125 -19.48 -3.50 -6.18
CA SER A 125 -18.73 -3.14 -4.96
C SER A 125 -17.88 -1.88 -5.20
N SER A 126 -17.87 -0.98 -4.21
CA SER A 126 -16.92 0.13 -4.13
C SER A 126 -15.98 -0.14 -2.97
N SER A 127 -14.71 0.23 -3.12
CA SER A 127 -13.71 0.08 -2.06
C SER A 127 -13.08 1.41 -1.71
N ASP A 128 -12.74 1.57 -0.45
CA ASP A 128 -11.95 2.66 0.08
C ASP A 128 -10.77 2.08 0.85
N ILE A 129 -9.66 2.82 0.84
CA ILE A 129 -8.45 2.39 1.53
C ILE A 129 -7.78 3.61 2.15
N VAL A 130 -7.37 3.45 3.41
CA VAL A 130 -6.61 4.42 4.17
C VAL A 130 -5.32 3.74 4.63
N ILE A 131 -4.19 4.39 4.39
CA ILE A 131 -2.87 3.78 4.61
C ILE A 131 -2.01 4.76 5.37
N SER A 132 -1.61 4.37 6.57
CA SER A 132 -0.75 5.17 7.43
C SER A 132 0.71 4.89 7.12
N LEU A 133 1.47 5.93 6.82
CA LEU A 133 2.85 5.85 6.34
C LEU A 133 3.82 6.40 7.38
N VAL A 134 4.95 5.71 7.53
CA VAL A 134 6.09 6.16 8.31
C VAL A 134 7.28 6.29 7.34
N PRO A 135 7.82 7.49 7.11
CA PRO A 135 8.96 7.67 6.22
C PRO A 135 10.19 6.95 6.77
N MET A 136 10.78 6.02 6.03
CA MET A 136 11.97 5.26 6.45
C MET A 136 13.20 5.66 5.63
N ILE A 137 13.00 5.95 4.34
CA ILE A 137 14.04 6.43 3.43
C ILE A 137 13.49 7.66 2.70
N VAL A 138 14.21 8.77 2.76
CA VAL A 138 13.85 10.03 2.10
C VAL A 138 15.05 10.52 1.30
N GLU A 139 15.11 10.17 0.02
CA GLU A 139 16.18 10.53 -0.90
C GLU A 139 15.62 11.24 -2.15
N PRO A 140 16.42 12.02 -2.90
CA PRO A 140 15.94 12.77 -4.06
C PRO A 140 15.31 11.92 -5.17
N GLN A 141 15.72 10.66 -5.30
CA GLN A 141 15.27 9.75 -6.37
C GLN A 141 14.48 8.55 -5.84
N ARG A 142 14.33 8.45 -4.53
CA ARG A 142 13.71 7.30 -3.87
C ARG A 142 13.05 7.70 -2.56
N LEU A 143 11.81 7.25 -2.37
CA LEU A 143 11.14 7.27 -1.09
C LEU A 143 10.78 5.84 -0.70
N ALA A 144 10.95 5.51 0.58
CA ALA A 144 10.43 4.26 1.13
C ALA A 144 9.74 4.53 2.46
N PHE A 145 8.52 4.02 2.59
CA PHE A 145 7.71 4.14 3.79
C PHE A 145 7.43 2.76 4.37
N ALA A 146 7.51 2.62 5.68
CA ALA A 146 6.87 1.52 6.38
C ALA A 146 5.37 1.85 6.50
N VAL A 147 4.52 0.87 6.24
CA VAL A 147 3.08 0.98 6.53
C VAL A 147 2.88 0.56 7.98
N SER A 148 2.40 1.49 8.81
CA SER A 148 2.10 1.20 10.23
C SER A 148 0.74 0.55 10.37
N THR A 149 -0.25 1.05 9.64
CA THR A 149 -1.61 0.51 9.59
C THR A 149 -2.20 0.71 8.20
N TYR A 150 -3.17 -0.14 7.86
CA TYR A 150 -4.05 0.08 6.73
C TYR A 150 -5.48 -0.28 7.15
N ASP A 151 -6.45 0.42 6.57
CA ASP A 151 -7.86 0.11 6.64
C ASP A 151 -8.36 -0.01 5.20
N LEU A 152 -8.92 -1.17 4.86
CA LEU A 152 -9.45 -1.47 3.53
C LEU A 152 -10.93 -1.81 3.70
N GLY A 153 -11.80 -0.95 3.19
CA GLY A 153 -13.24 -1.13 3.21
C GLY A 153 -13.76 -1.63 1.86
N ILE A 154 -14.79 -2.48 1.90
CA ILE A 154 -15.55 -2.91 0.73
C ILE A 154 -17.01 -2.66 1.03
N HIS A 155 -17.63 -1.82 0.22
CA HIS A 155 -19.04 -1.45 0.30
C HIS A 155 -19.77 -2.12 -0.85
N ALA A 156 -20.74 -2.97 -0.55
CA ALA A 156 -21.70 -3.45 -1.53
C ALA A 156 -23.02 -2.68 -1.37
N ARG A 157 -23.62 -2.22 -2.46
CA ARG A 157 -24.96 -1.66 -2.41
C ARG A 157 -25.96 -2.82 -2.37
N ILE A 158 -26.82 -2.83 -1.35
CA ILE A 158 -28.02 -3.67 -1.35
C ILE A 158 -29.06 -2.90 -2.16
N SER A 159 -29.35 -3.38 -3.37
CA SER A 159 -30.44 -2.88 -4.22
C SER A 159 -31.74 -3.60 -3.91
#